data_AF-A0A0Q8SJ37-F1
#
_entry.id   AF-A0A0Q8SJ37-F1
#
_cell.length_a   1.000
_cell.length_b   1.000
_cell.length_c   1.000
_cell.angle_alpha   90.00
_cell.angle_beta   90.00
_cell.angle_gamma   90.00
#
_symmetry.space_group_name_H-M   'P 1'
#
loop_
_entity.id
_entity.type
_entity.pdbx_description
1 polymer ?
#
loop_
_entity_poly.entity_id
_entity_poly.type
_entity_poly.pdbx_seq_one_letter_code
_entity_poly.pdbx_strand_id
1 'polypeptide(L)'
;MSFVHRFSFKAILAGVVLMLVLLPAIAYGLWYLASWWFQAQGGGDAQMAQAVTEFLDGNLGTLALLLVGGAMCIPGGYVTARLAPAHPYANNLVVAGLLTAISIGLAIGTGSGWDWWFDLANAFFTVAGCWFGGWLVARRGR
;
A
#
# COMPACT_ATOMS: atom_id res chain seq x y z
N MET A 1 12.50 26.31 17.14
CA MET A 1 12.63 24.83 17.23
C MET A 1 12.71 24.27 15.83
N SER A 2 13.85 23.66 15.48
CA SER A 2 14.19 23.20 14.13
C SER A 2 13.26 22.08 13.65
N PHE A 3 12.79 22.20 12.39
CA PHE A 3 11.97 21.24 11.64
C PHE A 3 12.52 19.79 11.69
N VAL A 4 13.83 19.65 11.87
CA VAL A 4 14.56 18.38 11.91
C VAL A 4 14.19 17.52 13.12
N HIS A 5 13.74 18.10 14.24
CA HIS A 5 13.34 17.31 15.42
C HIS A 5 11.99 16.62 15.30
N ARG A 6 11.19 16.93 14.26
CA ARG A 6 9.86 16.34 14.06
C ARG A 6 9.89 15.02 13.29
N PHE A 7 10.96 14.79 12.51
CA PHE A 7 11.07 13.65 11.60
C PHE A 7 12.16 12.69 12.06
N SER A 8 11.80 11.41 12.17
CA SER A 8 12.73 10.32 12.47
C SER A 8 13.01 9.56 11.18
N PHE A 9 14.17 9.84 10.57
CA PHE A 9 14.60 9.16 9.34
C PHE A 9 14.59 7.63 9.50
N LYS A 10 15.05 7.13 10.65
CA LYS A 10 15.05 5.68 10.95
C LYS A 10 13.64 5.09 10.95
N ALA A 11 12.67 5.79 11.54
CA ALA A 11 11.28 5.31 11.59
C ALA A 11 10.63 5.32 10.21
N ILE A 12 10.82 6.40 9.44
CA ILE A 12 10.31 6.54 8.08
C ILE A 12 10.89 5.46 7.18
N LEU A 13 12.23 5.26 7.24
CA LEU A 13 12.91 4.24 6.45
C LEU A 13 12.40 2.83 6.79
N ALA A 14 12.23 2.51 8.07
CA ALA A 14 11.70 1.22 8.49
C ALA A 14 10.28 0.98 7.95
N GLY A 15 9.41 2.01 8.00
CA GLY A 15 8.06 1.94 7.45
C GLY A 15 8.04 1.73 5.94
N VAL A 16 8.82 2.51 5.20
CA VAL A 16 8.91 2.39 3.74
C VAL A 16 9.50 1.05 3.32
N VAL A 17 10.62 0.62 3.92
CA VAL A 17 11.26 -0.66 3.61
C VAL A 17 10.33 -1.83 3.90
N LEU A 18 9.64 -1.81 5.05
CA LEU A 18 8.65 -2.84 5.36
C LEU A 18 7.60 -2.92 4.26
N MET A 19 7.07 -1.78 3.82
CA MET A 19 6.02 -1.73 2.80
C MET A 19 6.52 -2.19 1.43
N LEU A 20 7.75 -1.83 1.06
CA LEU A 20 8.38 -2.28 -0.19
C LEU A 20 8.63 -3.78 -0.24
N VAL A 21 8.78 -4.43 0.92
CA VAL A 21 8.91 -5.90 1.01
C VAL A 21 7.54 -6.57 1.10
N LEU A 22 6.65 -6.03 1.93
CA LEU A 22 5.36 -6.64 2.23
C LEU A 22 4.41 -6.60 1.03
N LEU A 23 4.34 -5.49 0.30
CA LEU A 23 3.40 -5.34 -0.82
C LEU A 23 3.66 -6.37 -1.94
N PRO A 24 4.89 -6.52 -2.48
CA PRO A 24 5.17 -7.54 -3.49
C PRO A 24 4.98 -8.95 -2.96
N ALA A 25 5.35 -9.21 -1.70
CA ALA A 25 5.19 -10.54 -1.10
C ALA A 25 3.72 -10.95 -1.00
N ILE A 26 2.83 -10.04 -0.60
CA ILE A 26 1.39 -10.34 -0.55
C ILE A 26 0.82 -10.45 -1.96
N ALA A 27 1.18 -9.55 -2.89
CA ALA A 27 0.72 -9.61 -4.27
C ALA A 27 1.11 -10.94 -4.94
N TYR A 28 2.36 -11.37 -4.77
CA TYR A 28 2.85 -12.66 -5.27
C TYR A 28 2.14 -13.84 -4.60
N GLY A 29 1.91 -13.79 -3.28
CA GLY A 29 1.17 -14.82 -2.56
C GLY A 29 -0.28 -14.96 -3.05
N LEU A 30 -0.97 -13.84 -3.25
CA LEU A 30 -2.34 -13.83 -3.81
C LEU A 30 -2.38 -14.36 -5.23
N TRP A 31 -1.41 -13.95 -6.08
CA TRP A 31 -1.29 -14.47 -7.44
C TRP A 31 -1.06 -15.98 -7.46
N TYR A 32 -0.17 -16.48 -6.61
CA TYR A 32 0.12 -17.91 -6.50
C TYR A 32 -1.11 -18.70 -6.04
N LEU A 33 -1.84 -18.21 -5.03
CA LEU A 33 -3.08 -18.82 -4.57
C LEU A 33 -4.16 -18.83 -5.65
N ALA A 34 -4.29 -17.75 -6.41
CA ALA A 34 -5.21 -17.66 -7.53
C ALA A 34 -4.83 -18.66 -8.65
N SER A 35 -3.55 -18.76 -9.01
CA SER A 35 -3.07 -19.68 -10.04
C SER A 35 -3.33 -21.13 -9.65
N TRP A 36 -3.03 -21.49 -8.40
CA TRP A 36 -3.35 -22.81 -7.87
C TRP A 36 -4.85 -23.13 -7.93
N TRP A 37 -5.71 -22.17 -7.58
CA TRP A 37 -7.16 -22.33 -7.64
C TRP A 37 -7.68 -22.54 -9.06
N PHE A 38 -7.21 -21.75 -10.04
CA PHE A 38 -7.59 -21.91 -11.44
C PHE A 38 -7.11 -23.24 -12.02
N GLN A 39 -5.88 -23.65 -11.71
CA GLN A 39 -5.33 -24.94 -12.12
C GLN A 39 -6.16 -26.12 -11.55
N ALA A 40 -6.62 -26.01 -10.31
CA ALA A 40 -7.49 -27.03 -9.70
C ALA A 40 -8.86 -27.17 -10.41
N GLN A 41 -9.30 -26.14 -11.14
CA GLN A 41 -10.52 -26.15 -11.94
C GLN A 41 -10.28 -26.53 -13.42
N GLY A 42 -9.04 -26.90 -13.77
CA GLY A 42 -8.65 -27.21 -15.15
C GLY A 42 -8.40 -25.97 -16.02
N GLY A 43 -8.37 -24.77 -15.42
CA GLY A 43 -7.98 -23.52 -16.09
C GLY A 43 -6.47 -23.32 -16.12
N GLY A 44 -5.99 -22.50 -17.05
CA GLY A 44 -4.57 -22.12 -17.17
C GLY A 44 -4.29 -20.69 -16.71
N ASP A 45 -3.01 -20.34 -16.55
CA ASP A 45 -2.59 -19.01 -16.09
C ASP A 45 -3.09 -17.87 -16.99
N ALA A 46 -3.26 -18.13 -18.29
CA ALA A 46 -3.83 -17.15 -19.23
C ALA A 46 -5.31 -16.83 -18.92
N GLN A 47 -6.11 -17.85 -18.54
CA GLN A 47 -7.51 -17.66 -18.17
C GLN A 47 -7.62 -16.92 -16.83
N MET A 48 -6.73 -17.24 -15.88
CA MET A 48 -6.64 -16.50 -14.63
C MET A 48 -6.29 -15.03 -14.88
N ALA A 49 -5.25 -14.76 -15.67
CA ALA A 49 -4.82 -13.41 -15.98
C ALA A 49 -5.95 -12.60 -16.61
N GLN A 50 -6.67 -13.18 -17.57
CA GLN A 50 -7.84 -12.55 -18.17
C GLN A 50 -8.95 -12.28 -17.15
N ALA A 51 -9.29 -13.25 -16.29
CA ALA A 51 -10.31 -13.07 -15.26
C ALA A 51 -9.94 -11.98 -14.23
N VAL A 52 -8.65 -11.87 -13.88
CA VAL A 52 -8.14 -10.80 -13.02
C VAL A 52 -8.25 -9.44 -13.72
N THR A 53 -7.88 -9.35 -15.00
CA THR A 53 -8.04 -8.11 -15.77
C THR A 53 -9.50 -7.70 -15.87
N GLU A 54 -10.41 -8.61 -16.23
CA GLU A 54 -11.85 -8.33 -16.30
C GLU A 54 -12.42 -7.89 -14.95
N PHE A 55 -11.96 -8.48 -13.85
CA PHE A 55 -12.33 -8.05 -12.51
C PHE A 55 -11.85 -6.62 -12.21
N LEU A 56 -10.59 -6.32 -12.53
CA LEU A 56 -9.96 -5.02 -12.27
C LEU A 56 -10.52 -3.88 -13.13
N ASP A 57 -10.93 -4.19 -14.37
CA ASP A 57 -11.62 -3.27 -15.27
C ASP A 57 -13.05 -2.95 -14.79
N GLY A 58 -13.63 -3.80 -13.94
CA GLY A 58 -14.90 -3.55 -13.29
C GLY A 58 -14.79 -2.59 -12.09
N ASN A 59 -15.76 -1.69 -11.93
CA ASN A 59 -15.83 -0.73 -10.81
C ASN A 59 -15.61 -1.37 -9.43
N LEU A 60 -16.12 -2.59 -9.22
CA LEU A 60 -15.96 -3.33 -7.96
C LEU A 60 -14.52 -3.81 -7.75
N GLY A 61 -13.84 -4.30 -8.79
CA GLY A 61 -12.47 -4.76 -8.66
C GLY A 61 -11.49 -3.61 -8.51
N THR A 62 -11.72 -2.48 -9.20
CA THR A 62 -10.95 -1.26 -8.96
C THR A 62 -11.09 -0.76 -7.53
N LEU A 63 -12.31 -0.74 -6.98
CA LEU A 63 -12.56 -0.33 -5.60
C LEU A 63 -11.91 -1.31 -4.60
N ALA A 64 -12.02 -2.61 -4.85
CA ALA A 64 -11.36 -3.64 -4.05
C ALA A 64 -9.84 -3.46 -4.04
N LEU A 65 -9.23 -3.17 -5.19
CA LEU A 65 -7.80 -2.90 -5.30
C LEU A 65 -7.38 -1.69 -4.46
N LEU A 66 -8.13 -0.59 -4.51
CA LEU A 66 -7.88 0.61 -3.71
C LEU A 66 -8.02 0.35 -2.20
N LEU A 67 -9.05 -0.38 -1.80
CA LEU A 67 -9.28 -0.73 -0.39
C LEU A 67 -8.20 -1.66 0.16
N VAL A 68 -7.85 -2.70 -0.61
CA VAL A 68 -6.80 -3.66 -0.25
C VAL A 68 -5.45 -2.96 -0.20
N GLY A 69 -5.11 -2.13 -1.20
CA GLY A 69 -3.88 -1.34 -1.22
C GLY A 69 -3.76 -0.39 -0.03
N GLY A 70 -4.84 0.33 0.30
CA GLY A 70 -4.92 1.17 1.49
C GLY A 70 -4.76 0.39 2.78
N ALA A 71 -5.44 -0.75 2.92
CA ALA A 71 -5.31 -1.62 4.10
C ALA A 71 -3.89 -2.17 4.25
N MET A 72 -3.23 -2.51 3.14
CA MET A 72 -1.84 -2.95 3.16
C MET A 72 -0.87 -1.88 3.65
N CYS A 73 -1.23 -0.59 3.62
CA CYS A 73 -0.41 0.51 4.13
C CYS A 73 -0.45 0.67 5.66
N ILE A 74 -1.38 -0.01 6.34
CA ILE A 74 -1.54 0.05 7.80
C ILE A 74 -0.27 -0.39 8.55
N PRO A 75 0.40 -1.52 8.23
CA PRO A 75 1.62 -1.96 8.91
C PRO A 75 2.77 -0.96 8.80
N GLY A 76 2.95 -0.31 7.64
CA GLY A 76 3.97 0.72 7.44
C GLY A 76 3.77 1.91 8.37
N GLY A 77 2.54 2.44 8.43
CA GLY A 77 2.19 3.50 9.37
C GLY A 77 2.27 3.08 10.84
N TYR A 78 1.95 1.82 11.14
CA TYR A 78 2.05 1.27 12.50
C TYR A 78 3.49 1.20 12.99
N VAL A 79 4.40 0.63 12.20
CA VAL A 79 5.82 0.50 12.55
C VAL A 79 6.48 1.87 12.67
N THR A 80 6.19 2.78 11.73
CA THR A 80 6.70 4.15 11.76
C THR A 80 6.27 4.87 13.04
N ALA A 81 4.98 4.81 13.40
CA ALA A 81 4.47 5.43 14.62
C ALA A 81 5.03 4.84 15.90
N ARG A 82 5.31 3.52 15.93
CA ARG A 82 5.99 2.87 17.08
C ARG A 82 7.42 3.35 17.26
N LEU A 83 8.14 3.57 16.16
CA LEU A 83 9.54 4.00 16.19
C LEU A 83 9.70 5.52 16.38
N ALA A 84 8.65 6.31 16.12
CA ALA A 84 8.64 7.77 16.28
C ALA A 84 7.43 8.26 17.12
N PRO A 85 7.35 7.90 18.41
CA PRO A 85 6.16 8.16 19.23
C PRO A 85 5.90 9.64 19.53
N ALA A 86 6.92 10.51 19.44
CA ALA A 86 6.77 11.95 19.68
C ALA A 86 5.93 12.64 18.58
N HIS A 87 6.03 12.17 17.32
CA HIS A 87 5.37 12.78 16.17
C HIS A 87 4.87 11.72 15.17
N PRO A 88 4.01 10.77 15.58
CA PRO A 88 3.66 9.60 14.79
C PRO A 88 2.97 9.97 13.48
N TYR A 89 2.01 10.89 13.53
CA TYR A 89 1.25 11.31 12.34
C TYR A 89 2.08 12.07 11.31
N ALA A 90 3.02 12.91 11.74
CA ALA A 90 3.89 13.64 10.83
C ALA A 90 4.84 12.69 10.07
N ASN A 91 5.40 11.69 10.75
CA ASN A 91 6.25 10.68 10.12
C ASN A 91 5.43 9.77 9.19
N ASN A 92 4.20 9.39 9.57
CA ASN A 92 3.33 8.59 8.72
C ASN A 92 2.90 9.32 7.45
N LEU A 93 2.69 10.63 7.49
CA LEU A 93 2.43 11.42 6.29
C LEU A 93 3.61 11.41 5.32
N VAL A 94 4.84 11.46 5.83
CA VAL A 94 6.04 11.34 4.99
C VAL A 94 6.12 9.95 4.37
N VAL A 95 5.87 8.90 5.15
CA VAL A 95 5.82 7.51 4.62
C VAL A 95 4.76 7.38 3.53
N ALA A 96 3.54 7.87 3.77
CA ALA A 96 2.48 7.84 2.77
C ALA A 96 2.87 8.62 1.51
N GLY A 97 3.44 9.81 1.64
CA GLY A 97 3.93 10.60 0.51
C GLY A 97 5.01 9.88 -0.29
N LEU A 98 5.96 9.22 0.38
CA LEU A 98 7.00 8.43 -0.29
C LEU A 98 6.40 7.21 -1.01
N LEU A 99 5.48 6.48 -0.39
CA LEU A 99 4.83 5.32 -1.01
C LEU A 99 3.99 5.73 -2.23
N THR A 100 3.24 6.84 -2.14
CA THR A 100 2.51 7.39 -3.28
C THR A 100 3.47 7.80 -4.41
N ALA A 101 4.57 8.49 -4.09
CA ALA A 101 5.56 8.88 -5.10
C ALA A 101 6.20 7.66 -5.79
N ILE A 102 6.50 6.60 -5.03
CA ILE A 102 7.00 5.34 -5.58
C ILE A 102 5.94 4.69 -6.48
N SER A 103 4.68 4.64 -6.07
CA SER A 103 3.58 4.09 -6.87
C SER A 103 3.42 4.82 -8.20
N ILE A 104 3.42 6.16 -8.18
CA ILE A 104 3.33 6.98 -9.40
C ILE A 104 4.57 6.78 -10.28
N GLY A 105 5.77 6.76 -9.69
CA GLY A 105 7.01 6.50 -10.42
C GLY A 105 7.02 5.13 -11.11
N LEU A 106 6.49 4.10 -10.44
CA LEU A 106 6.31 2.77 -11.01
C LEU A 106 5.26 2.77 -12.12
N ALA A 107 4.13 3.44 -11.94
CA ALA A 107 3.09 3.56 -12.96
C ALA A 107 3.63 4.19 -14.26
N ILE A 108 4.35 5.30 -14.14
CA ILE A 108 5.03 5.96 -15.27
C ILE A 108 6.09 5.05 -15.88
N GLY A 109 6.95 4.43 -15.07
CA GLY A 109 8.06 3.60 -15.53
C GLY A 109 7.63 2.29 -16.20
N THR A 110 6.46 1.76 -15.83
CA THR A 110 5.87 0.54 -16.42
C THR A 110 4.89 0.82 -17.54
N GLY A 111 4.56 2.10 -17.80
CA GLY A 111 3.58 2.50 -18.79
C GLY A 111 2.15 2.06 -18.42
N SER A 112 1.84 1.92 -17.12
CA SER A 112 0.52 1.47 -16.69
C SER A 112 -0.52 2.55 -17.07
N GLY A 113 -1.47 2.20 -17.94
CA GLY A 113 -2.48 3.12 -18.47
C GLY A 113 -3.61 3.48 -17.50
N TRP A 114 -3.34 3.54 -16.19
CA TRP A 114 -4.35 3.92 -15.21
C TRP A 114 -4.68 5.41 -15.32
N ASP A 115 -5.97 5.73 -15.19
CA ASP A 115 -6.44 7.10 -15.21
C ASP A 115 -5.98 7.90 -13.98
N TRP A 116 -5.81 9.21 -14.15
CA TRP A 116 -5.39 10.14 -13.09
C TRP A 116 -6.28 10.09 -11.83
N TRP A 117 -7.57 9.74 -11.97
CA TRP A 117 -8.48 9.64 -10.83
C TRP A 117 -8.12 8.45 -9.94
N PHE A 118 -7.62 7.36 -10.53
CA PHE A 118 -7.19 6.17 -9.81
C PHE A 118 -5.94 6.48 -8.98
N ASP A 119 -4.98 7.21 -9.56
CA ASP A 119 -3.79 7.67 -8.84
C ASP A 119 -4.14 8.56 -7.64
N LEU A 120 -5.11 9.47 -7.82
CA LEU A 120 -5.59 10.34 -6.74
C LEU A 120 -6.27 9.54 -5.64
N ALA A 121 -7.12 8.58 -6.01
CA ALA A 121 -7.78 7.69 -5.06
C ALA A 121 -6.75 6.84 -4.30
N ASN A 122 -5.78 6.25 -5.01
CA ASN A 122 -4.70 5.46 -4.42
C ASN A 122 -3.88 6.27 -3.41
N ALA A 123 -3.55 7.52 -3.73
CA ALA A 123 -2.89 8.43 -2.80
C ALA A 123 -3.72 8.64 -1.52
N PHE A 124 -5.02 8.87 -1.67
CA PHE A 124 -5.94 9.04 -0.54
C PHE A 124 -5.99 7.80 0.35
N PHE A 125 -6.18 6.60 -0.24
CA PHE A 125 -6.22 5.34 0.50
C PHE A 125 -4.88 5.00 1.16
N THR A 126 -3.75 5.31 0.52
CA THR A 126 -2.40 5.15 1.09
C THR A 126 -2.21 6.01 2.33
N VAL A 127 -2.60 7.29 2.25
CA VAL A 127 -2.56 8.22 3.40
C VAL A 127 -3.48 7.74 4.52
N ALA A 128 -4.71 7.35 4.20
CA ALA A 128 -5.67 6.85 5.17
C ALA A 128 -5.16 5.59 5.89
N GLY A 129 -4.59 4.64 5.15
CA GLY A 129 -4.00 3.42 5.69
C GLY A 129 -2.82 3.69 6.63
N CYS A 130 -1.85 4.50 6.18
CA CYS A 130 -0.70 4.89 7.00
C CYS A 130 -1.14 5.65 8.27
N TRP A 131 -2.12 6.54 8.13
CA TRP A 131 -2.68 7.29 9.26
C TRP A 131 -3.34 6.37 10.27
N PHE A 132 -4.18 5.44 9.80
CA PHE A 132 -4.87 4.47 10.64
C PHE A 132 -3.87 3.56 11.39
N GLY A 133 -2.79 3.13 10.73
CA GLY A 133 -1.69 2.42 11.38
C GLY A 133 -1.09 3.20 12.56
N GLY A 134 -0.88 4.51 12.40
CA GLY A 134 -0.40 5.38 13.48
C GLY A 134 -1.42 5.56 14.60
N TRP A 135 -2.70 5.68 14.24
CA TRP A 135 -3.79 5.78 15.21
C TRP A 135 -3.91 4.53 16.10
N LEU A 136 -3.69 3.33 15.54
CA LEU A 136 -3.67 2.08 16.32
C LEU A 136 -2.60 2.09 17.41
N VAL A 137 -1.43 2.69 17.14
CA VAL A 137 -0.36 2.85 18.13
C VAL A 137 -0.76 3.87 19.18
N ALA A 138 -1.28 5.03 18.75
CA ALA A 138 -1.70 6.11 19.65
C ALA A 138 -2.81 5.68 20.62
N ARG A 139 -3.67 4.73 20.22
CA ARG A 139 -4.70 4.14 21.09
C ARG A 139 -4.17 3.12 22.09
N ARG A 140 -3.08 2.41 21.78
CA ARG A 140 -2.47 1.42 22.71
C ARG A 140 -1.55 2.05 23.75
N GLY A 141 -1.13 3.29 23.54
CA GLY A 141 -0.30 4.06 24.49
C GLY A 141 -1.11 4.90 25.49
N ARG A 142 -2.44 4.72 25.54
CA ARG A 142 -3.36 5.28 26.54
C ARG A 142 -4.03 4.14 27.27
#